data_AF-A0A2G5TTM0-F1
#
_entry.id   AF-A0A2G5TTM0-F1
#
_cell.length_a   1.000
_cell.length_b   1.000
_cell.length_c   1.000
_cell.angle_alpha   90.00
_cell.angle_beta   90.00
_cell.angle_gamma   90.00
#
_symmetry.space_group_name_H-M   'P 1'
#
loop_
_entity.id
_entity.type
_entity.pdbx_description
1 polymer ?
#
loop_
_entity_poly.entity_id
_entity_poly.type
_entity_poly.pdbx_seq_one_letter_code
_entity_poly.pdbx_strand_id
1 'polypeptide(L)'
;MQRFEKKFVLRHVFKNVLDMKEEKYYYSPFEEHFGISWRIVTVHKNGHLAFHLQCQLKKQDKWCIDLKWEHKLLSIHGKPVTRIIRKNYGNSENASNNWGWPEFVRWHDFFDHVVDYSFSVEAHVTIMKMTGIKLRNFDESAAKYSDVVLIVEGTKFYVSKLVRIFMCTLSSIISAPSTEIRK
;
A
#
# COMPACT_ATOMS: atom_id res chain seq x y z
N MET A 1 -10.20 -12.77 -20.21
CA MET A 1 -9.07 -12.73 -19.26
C MET A 1 -9.55 -12.12 -17.95
N GLN A 2 -9.47 -12.85 -16.84
CA GLN A 2 -9.77 -12.32 -15.52
C GLN A 2 -8.66 -11.35 -15.13
N ARG A 3 -8.98 -10.05 -15.02
CA ARG A 3 -8.02 -9.03 -14.59
C ARG A 3 -7.79 -9.25 -13.10
N PHE A 4 -6.63 -9.77 -12.71
CA PHE A 4 -6.26 -9.86 -11.30
C PHE A 4 -6.32 -8.47 -10.67
N GLU A 5 -7.22 -8.30 -9.70
CA GLU A 5 -7.36 -7.05 -8.96
C GLU A 5 -6.25 -6.96 -7.91
N LYS A 6 -5.48 -5.88 -7.94
CA LYS A 6 -4.43 -5.63 -6.95
C LYS A 6 -5.06 -4.98 -5.71
N LYS A 7 -5.28 -5.77 -4.67
CA LYS A 7 -5.90 -5.34 -3.42
C LYS A 7 -4.99 -5.60 -2.22
N PHE A 8 -5.09 -4.74 -1.22
CA PHE A 8 -4.42 -4.91 0.07
C PHE A 8 -5.17 -4.12 1.15
N VAL A 9 -4.89 -4.42 2.41
CA VAL A 9 -5.46 -3.73 3.56
C VAL A 9 -4.33 -3.32 4.50
N LEU A 10 -4.19 -2.02 4.73
CA LEU A 10 -3.33 -1.51 5.81
C LEU A 10 -4.13 -1.52 7.11
N ARG A 11 -3.51 -1.92 8.21
CA ARG A 11 -4.14 -1.94 9.54
C ARG A 11 -3.21 -1.29 10.55
N HIS A 12 -3.75 -0.41 11.38
CA HIS A 12 -2.95 0.19 12.44
C HIS A 12 -3.75 0.47 13.70
N VAL A 13 -3.08 0.33 14.84
CA VAL A 13 -3.60 0.71 16.16
C VAL A 13 -2.77 1.87 16.67
N PHE A 14 -3.36 3.06 16.70
CA PHE A 14 -2.75 4.22 17.32
C PHE A 14 -3.00 4.18 18.82
N LYS A 15 -1.92 4.34 19.60
CA LYS A 15 -1.95 4.30 21.07
C LYS A 15 -1.81 5.70 21.66
N ASN A 16 -2.12 5.82 22.95
CA ASN A 16 -1.97 7.04 23.73
C ASN A 16 -2.76 8.21 23.14
N VAL A 17 -4.04 7.97 22.82
CA VAL A 17 -4.94 8.98 22.22
C VAL A 17 -5.03 10.25 23.06
N LEU A 18 -4.97 10.12 24.39
CA LEU A 18 -5.00 11.27 25.30
C LEU A 18 -3.80 12.22 25.14
N ASP A 19 -2.67 11.71 24.63
CA ASP A 19 -1.47 12.51 24.37
C ASP A 19 -1.44 13.07 22.93
N MET A 20 -2.52 12.86 22.15
CA MET A 20 -2.61 13.38 20.79
C MET A 20 -2.76 14.90 20.80
N LYS A 21 -1.77 15.59 20.24
CA LYS A 21 -1.77 17.05 20.13
C LYS A 21 -2.46 17.50 18.85
N GLU A 22 -3.19 18.60 18.93
CA GLU A 22 -3.76 19.25 17.75
C GLU A 22 -2.65 19.69 16.77
N GLU A 23 -2.96 19.64 15.47
CA GLU A 23 -2.06 19.89 14.33
C GLU A 23 -0.82 18.97 14.24
N LYS A 24 -0.67 17.98 15.15
CA LYS A 24 0.42 17.01 15.09
C LYS A 24 0.04 15.78 14.27
N TYR A 25 0.90 15.41 13.33
CA TYR A 25 0.74 14.21 12.53
C TYR A 25 1.23 12.95 13.25
N TYR A 26 0.44 11.89 13.14
CA TYR A 26 0.72 10.55 13.63
C TYR A 26 0.70 9.58 12.45
N TYR A 27 1.66 8.66 12.42
CA TYR A 27 1.92 7.81 11.26
C TYR A 27 1.93 6.34 11.66
N SER A 28 1.31 5.48 10.86
CA SER A 28 1.61 4.06 10.91
C SER A 28 3.02 3.80 10.34
N PRO A 29 3.62 2.64 10.64
CA PRO A 29 4.76 2.13 9.89
C PRO A 29 4.43 2.05 8.38
N PHE A 30 5.47 2.06 7.56
CA PHE A 30 5.33 1.74 6.14
C PHE A 30 5.15 0.23 5.95
N GLU A 31 4.22 -0.14 5.09
CA GLU A 31 4.01 -1.51 4.61
C GLU A 31 4.18 -1.54 3.08
N GLU A 32 4.93 -2.52 2.57
CA GLU A 32 5.15 -2.66 1.14
C GLU A 32 4.02 -3.47 0.49
N HIS A 33 3.38 -2.88 -0.51
CA HIS A 33 2.42 -3.56 -1.37
C HIS A 33 2.66 -3.20 -2.82
N PHE A 34 2.84 -4.25 -3.65
CA PHE A 34 3.09 -4.11 -5.08
C PHE A 34 4.27 -3.17 -5.37
N GLY A 35 5.40 -3.36 -4.68
CA GLY A 35 6.64 -2.59 -4.89
C GLY A 35 6.55 -1.11 -4.50
N ILE A 36 5.58 -0.74 -3.67
CA ILE A 36 5.36 0.63 -3.19
C ILE A 36 5.16 0.58 -1.69
N SER A 37 5.77 1.52 -0.96
CA SER A 37 5.56 1.68 0.48
C SER A 37 4.32 2.53 0.74
N TRP A 38 3.43 2.05 1.58
CA TRP A 38 2.19 2.72 1.97
C TRP A 38 2.11 2.89 3.47
N ARG A 39 1.42 3.92 3.96
CA ARG A 39 1.12 4.09 5.38
C ARG A 39 -0.17 4.88 5.58
N ILE A 40 -0.70 4.77 6.79
CA ILE A 40 -1.82 5.57 7.28
C ILE A 40 -1.26 6.79 8.01
N VAL A 41 -1.90 7.94 7.80
CA VAL A 41 -1.60 9.19 8.51
C VAL A 41 -2.86 9.72 9.16
N THR A 42 -2.75 10.17 10.39
CA THR A 42 -3.86 10.80 11.12
C THR A 42 -3.39 12.05 11.86
N VAL A 43 -4.28 13.02 12.03
CA VAL A 43 -4.02 14.27 12.75
C VAL A 43 -5.31 14.73 13.41
N HIS A 44 -5.22 15.22 14.64
CA HIS A 44 -6.27 16.01 15.25
C HIS A 44 -6.19 17.43 14.69
N LYS A 45 -7.20 17.89 13.95
CA LYS A 45 -7.18 19.19 13.29
C LYS A 45 -8.57 19.80 13.26
N ASN A 46 -8.69 21.05 13.68
CA ASN A 46 -9.93 21.83 13.61
C ASN A 46 -11.13 21.08 14.23
N GLY A 47 -10.93 20.44 15.39
CA GLY A 47 -11.97 19.66 16.07
C GLY A 47 -12.39 18.37 15.37
N HIS A 48 -11.57 17.85 14.45
CA HIS A 48 -11.81 16.58 13.75
C HIS A 48 -10.57 15.69 13.80
N LEU A 49 -10.79 14.37 13.78
CA LEU A 49 -9.75 13.42 13.41
C LEU A 49 -9.71 13.37 11.87
N ALA A 50 -8.55 13.65 11.29
CA ALA A 50 -8.30 13.41 9.89
C ALA A 50 -7.73 12.01 9.67
N PHE A 51 -8.06 11.38 8.53
CA PHE A 51 -7.54 10.06 8.16
C PHE A 51 -7.14 10.07 6.69
N HIS A 52 -5.83 9.91 6.45
CA HIS A 52 -5.21 9.88 5.13
C HIS A 52 -4.50 8.55 4.85
N LEU A 53 -4.49 8.21 3.56
CA LEU A 53 -3.60 7.22 2.98
C LEU A 53 -2.42 7.96 2.34
N GLN A 54 -1.21 7.45 2.55
CA GLN A 54 -0.01 7.97 1.90
C GLN A 54 0.73 6.82 1.22
N CYS A 55 1.23 7.07 0.01
CA CYS A 55 2.23 6.21 -0.63
C CYS A 55 3.56 6.95 -0.78
N GLN A 56 4.64 6.19 -0.77
CA GLN A 56 5.98 6.68 -1.05
C GLN A 56 6.56 5.89 -2.21
N LEU A 57 6.77 6.59 -3.34
CA LEU A 57 7.48 6.07 -4.49
C LEU A 57 8.53 7.09 -4.91
N LYS A 58 9.79 6.81 -4.61
CA LYS A 58 10.94 7.68 -4.94
C LYS A 58 11.35 7.46 -6.40
N LYS A 59 10.54 7.97 -7.32
CA LYS A 59 10.76 7.86 -8.76
C LYS A 59 10.67 9.24 -9.42
N GLN A 60 11.67 9.56 -10.26
CA GLN A 60 11.71 10.81 -11.01
C GLN A 60 10.81 10.78 -12.25
N ASP A 61 10.80 9.69 -13.03
CA ASP A 61 9.89 9.62 -14.18
C ASP A 61 8.43 9.70 -13.75
N LYS A 62 7.58 10.22 -14.65
CA LYS A 62 6.14 10.35 -14.41
C LYS A 62 5.50 9.00 -14.11
N TRP A 63 4.76 8.93 -13.02
CA TRP A 63 3.97 7.78 -12.63
C TRP A 63 2.58 8.20 -12.15
N CYS A 64 1.62 7.29 -12.30
CA CYS A 64 0.26 7.47 -11.81
C CYS A 64 -0.31 6.14 -11.33
N ILE A 65 -1.09 6.19 -10.25
CA ILE A 65 -1.81 5.07 -9.67
C ILE A 65 -3.26 5.48 -9.49
N ASP A 66 -4.17 4.86 -10.25
CA ASP A 66 -5.60 5.00 -10.07
C ASP A 66 -6.05 4.04 -8.97
N LEU A 67 -6.57 4.61 -7.88
CA LEU A 67 -6.88 3.92 -6.64
C LEU A 67 -8.34 4.13 -6.28
N LYS A 68 -9.01 3.06 -5.86
CA LYS A 68 -10.23 3.13 -5.06
C LYS A 68 -9.91 2.59 -3.67
N TRP A 69 -10.26 3.32 -2.62
CA TRP A 69 -10.03 2.81 -1.27
C TRP A 69 -11.08 3.27 -0.27
N GLU A 70 -11.24 2.48 0.78
CA GLU A 70 -12.10 2.72 1.92
C GLU A 70 -11.25 3.00 3.16
N HIS A 71 -11.53 4.12 3.82
CA HIS A 71 -11.03 4.43 5.16
C HIS A 71 -12.05 3.92 6.16
N LYS A 72 -11.58 3.16 7.15
CA LYS A 72 -12.44 2.57 8.18
C LYS A 72 -11.85 2.83 9.56
N LEU A 73 -12.58 3.55 10.40
CA LEU A 73 -12.34 3.61 11.85
C LEU A 73 -13.16 2.51 12.50
N LEU A 74 -12.48 1.56 13.12
CA LEU A 74 -13.13 0.43 13.77
C LEU A 74 -13.78 0.86 15.08
N SER A 75 -14.85 0.18 15.47
CA SER A 75 -15.49 0.32 16.77
C SER A 75 -15.71 -1.08 17.34
N ILE A 76 -15.57 -1.21 18.66
CA ILE A 76 -15.88 -2.46 19.38
C ILE A 76 -17.34 -2.50 19.84
N HIS A 77 -17.96 -1.34 20.09
CA HIS A 77 -19.31 -1.23 20.66
C HIS A 77 -20.32 -0.59 19.71
N GLY A 78 -19.90 -0.19 18.51
CA GLY A 78 -20.73 0.52 17.54
C GLY A 78 -20.43 0.15 16.09
N LYS A 79 -21.05 0.88 15.16
CA LYS A 79 -20.76 0.73 13.74
C LYS A 79 -19.44 1.42 13.41
N PRO A 80 -18.61 0.84 12.53
CA PRO A 80 -17.41 1.52 12.07
C PRO A 80 -17.79 2.80 11.29
N VAL A 81 -16.96 3.85 11.40
CA VAL A 81 -17.06 5.01 10.51
C VAL A 81 -16.30 4.69 9.24
N THR A 82 -16.97 4.75 8.10
CA THR A 82 -16.41 4.38 6.79
C THR A 82 -16.54 5.51 5.78
N ARG A 83 -15.49 5.78 5.00
CA ARG A 83 -15.56 6.66 3.82
C ARG A 83 -14.79 6.09 2.65
N ILE A 84 -15.42 6.06 1.49
CA ILE A 84 -14.85 5.52 0.25
C ILE A 84 -14.50 6.66 -0.69
N ILE A 85 -13.37 6.54 -1.37
CA ILE A 85 -12.92 7.49 -2.39
C ILE A 85 -12.28 6.75 -3.56
N ARG A 86 -12.30 7.39 -4.73
CA ARG A 86 -11.44 7.05 -5.86
C ARG A 86 -10.64 8.27 -6.27
N LYS A 87 -9.32 8.13 -6.37
CA LYS A 87 -8.42 9.22 -6.76
C LYS A 87 -7.13 8.67 -7.36
N ASN A 88 -6.43 9.52 -8.09
CA ASN A 88 -5.11 9.22 -8.60
C ASN A 88 -4.02 9.70 -7.65
N TYR A 89 -3.01 8.85 -7.41
CA TYR A 89 -1.71 9.28 -6.91
C TYR A 89 -0.70 9.38 -8.04
N GLY A 90 0.28 10.26 -7.92
CA GLY A 90 1.29 10.47 -8.93
C GLY A 90 2.34 11.50 -8.54
N ASN A 91 3.22 11.79 -9.48
CA ASN A 91 4.23 12.86 -9.38
C ASN A 91 4.15 13.86 -10.57
N SER A 92 3.06 13.84 -11.35
CA SER A 92 2.79 14.89 -12.33
C SER A 92 2.42 16.21 -11.65
N GLU A 93 2.35 17.29 -12.42
CA GLU A 93 1.85 18.58 -11.94
C GLU A 93 0.46 18.40 -11.28
N ASN A 94 0.29 18.95 -10.07
CA ASN A 94 -0.89 18.79 -9.19
C ASN A 94 -1.17 17.37 -8.67
N ALA A 95 -0.27 16.41 -8.89
CA ALA A 95 -0.40 15.09 -8.28
C ALA A 95 0.00 15.09 -6.81
N SER A 96 -0.71 14.31 -6.01
CA SER A 96 -0.37 14.05 -4.62
C SER A 96 -0.14 12.55 -4.42
N ASN A 97 0.74 12.20 -3.50
CA ASN A 97 0.92 10.84 -3.00
C ASN A 97 0.34 10.65 -1.59
N ASN A 98 -0.41 11.66 -1.10
CA ASN A 98 -1.08 11.68 0.18
C ASN A 98 -2.48 12.26 0.03
N TRP A 99 -3.50 11.51 0.43
CA TRP A 99 -4.86 12.03 0.43
C TRP A 99 -5.70 11.37 1.52
N GLY A 100 -6.60 12.14 2.10
CA GLY A 100 -7.51 11.69 3.13
C GLY A 100 -8.65 12.65 3.33
N TRP A 101 -9.46 12.35 4.32
CA TRP A 101 -10.56 13.19 4.78
C TRP A 101 -10.07 14.06 5.94
N PRO A 102 -9.92 15.38 5.77
CA PRO A 102 -9.53 16.28 6.86
C PRO A 102 -10.55 16.25 8.00
N GLU A 103 -11.83 16.10 7.65
CA GLU A 103 -12.96 16.01 8.58
C GLU A 103 -13.54 14.58 8.55
N PHE A 104 -12.74 13.57 8.88
CA PHE A 104 -13.18 12.17 8.80
C PHE A 104 -14.28 11.89 9.83
N VAL A 105 -14.02 12.24 11.09
CA VAL A 105 -14.96 12.15 12.22
C VAL A 105 -14.72 13.34 13.16
N ARG A 106 -15.78 13.86 13.79
CA ARG A 106 -15.65 14.91 14.81
C ARG A 106 -14.86 14.38 16.00
N TRP A 107 -14.02 15.21 16.59
CA TRP A 107 -13.14 14.81 17.69
C TRP A 107 -13.93 14.34 18.93
N HIS A 108 -15.10 14.94 19.18
CA HIS A 108 -15.98 14.50 20.26
C HIS A 108 -16.51 13.07 20.02
N ASP A 109 -17.14 12.83 18.86
CA ASP A 109 -17.68 11.52 18.49
C ASP A 109 -16.58 10.45 18.30
N PHE A 110 -15.36 10.88 17.96
CA PHE A 110 -14.21 9.99 17.81
C PHE A 110 -13.93 9.17 19.07
N PHE A 111 -14.15 9.73 20.27
CA PHE A 111 -13.90 9.02 21.52
C PHE A 111 -14.79 7.79 21.73
N ASP A 112 -15.94 7.69 21.05
CA ASP A 112 -16.78 6.48 21.06
C ASP A 112 -16.09 5.27 20.40
N HIS A 113 -15.01 5.52 19.65
CA HIS A 113 -14.21 4.52 18.96
C HIS A 113 -12.89 4.19 19.68
N VAL A 114 -12.61 4.86 20.81
CA VAL A 114 -11.37 4.69 21.58
C VAL A 114 -11.58 3.64 22.66
N VAL A 115 -10.65 2.70 22.75
CA VAL A 115 -10.64 1.59 23.70
C VAL A 115 -9.25 1.51 24.30
N ASP A 116 -9.15 1.48 25.63
CA ASP A 116 -7.86 1.44 26.34
C ASP A 116 -6.87 2.48 25.79
N TYR A 117 -7.36 3.72 25.65
CA TYR A 117 -6.61 4.87 25.13
C TYR A 117 -6.03 4.66 23.73
N SER A 118 -6.60 3.74 22.94
CA SER A 118 -6.15 3.36 21.61
C SER A 118 -7.32 3.32 20.62
N PHE A 119 -7.05 3.47 19.34
CA PHE A 119 -8.05 3.29 18.28
C PHE A 119 -7.46 2.55 17.09
N SER A 120 -8.31 1.79 16.40
CA SER A 120 -7.91 0.92 15.29
C SER A 120 -8.49 1.43 13.98
N VAL A 121 -7.66 1.47 12.95
CA VAL A 121 -8.04 1.91 11.60
C VAL A 121 -7.62 0.90 10.55
N GLU A 122 -8.38 0.86 9.46
CA GLU A 122 -8.06 0.09 8.26
C GLU A 122 -8.19 0.96 7.01
N ALA A 123 -7.29 0.76 6.05
CA ALA A 123 -7.41 1.31 4.71
C ALA A 123 -7.47 0.15 3.69
N HIS A 124 -8.64 -0.08 3.10
CA HIS A 124 -8.87 -1.16 2.13
C HIS A 124 -8.64 -0.60 0.73
N VAL A 125 -7.52 -0.94 0.11
CA VAL A 125 -7.05 -0.33 -1.12
C VAL A 125 -7.22 -1.28 -2.30
N THR A 126 -7.78 -0.78 -3.39
CA THR A 126 -7.85 -1.43 -4.69
C THR A 126 -7.12 -0.57 -5.72
N ILE A 127 -6.04 -1.11 -6.29
CA ILE A 127 -5.31 -0.49 -7.39
C ILE A 127 -5.99 -0.87 -8.71
N MET A 128 -6.61 0.12 -9.35
CA MET A 128 -7.32 -0.06 -10.62
C MET A 128 -6.34 -0.08 -11.80
N LYS A 129 -5.35 0.83 -11.78
CA LYS A 129 -4.34 0.97 -12.84
C LYS A 129 -3.05 1.57 -12.28
N MET A 130 -1.91 1.11 -12.80
CA MET A 130 -0.60 1.69 -12.54
C MET A 130 0.05 2.02 -13.88
N THR A 131 0.57 3.23 -14.02
CA THR A 131 1.33 3.66 -15.20
C THR A 131 2.66 4.28 -14.78
N GLY A 132 3.72 4.06 -15.56
CA GLY A 132 5.05 4.57 -15.26
C GLY A 132 5.78 3.86 -14.11
N ILE A 133 5.24 2.76 -13.57
CA ILE A 133 5.83 2.00 -12.46
C ILE A 133 6.30 0.64 -12.97
N LYS A 134 7.62 0.40 -12.94
CA LYS A 134 8.19 -0.93 -13.13
C LYS A 134 8.32 -1.58 -11.77
N LEU A 135 7.59 -2.66 -11.53
CA LEU A 135 7.53 -3.34 -10.24
C LEU A 135 8.79 -4.14 -9.93
N ARG A 136 9.51 -4.59 -10.97
CA ARG A 136 10.76 -5.35 -10.90
C ARG A 136 11.60 -5.05 -12.14
N ASN A 137 12.93 -4.99 -11.95
CA ASN A 137 13.88 -5.09 -13.04
C ASN A 137 14.25 -6.57 -13.18
N PHE A 138 13.91 -7.16 -14.32
CA PHE A 138 14.31 -8.52 -14.67
C PHE A 138 15.44 -8.54 -15.70
N ASP A 139 15.93 -7.36 -16.07
CA ASP A 139 17.04 -7.23 -17.00
C ASP A 139 18.37 -7.67 -16.36
N GLU A 140 19.43 -7.65 -17.16
CA GLU A 140 20.75 -8.12 -16.76
C GLU A 140 21.37 -7.34 -15.60
N SER A 141 20.88 -6.13 -15.31
CA SER A 141 21.33 -5.37 -14.13
C SER A 141 20.95 -6.03 -12.81
N ALA A 142 19.92 -6.88 -12.82
CA ALA A 142 19.49 -7.69 -11.68
C ALA A 142 20.31 -8.99 -11.51
N ALA A 143 21.17 -9.35 -12.47
CA ALA A 143 21.92 -10.61 -12.46
C ALA A 143 22.75 -10.81 -11.20
N LYS A 144 23.38 -9.74 -10.69
CA LYS A 144 24.22 -9.77 -9.46
C LYS A 144 23.47 -10.09 -8.17
N TYR A 145 22.14 -9.99 -8.17
CA TYR A 145 21.28 -10.25 -7.01
C TYR A 145 20.32 -11.42 -7.25
N SER A 146 20.52 -12.16 -8.34
CA SER A 146 19.61 -13.20 -8.78
C SER A 146 20.24 -14.57 -8.62
N ASP A 147 19.43 -15.52 -8.14
CA ASP A 147 19.83 -16.91 -7.91
C ASP A 147 19.32 -17.84 -9.04
N VAL A 148 18.49 -17.30 -9.93
CA VAL A 148 17.82 -18.00 -11.04
C VAL A 148 17.78 -17.11 -12.27
N VAL A 149 17.94 -17.72 -13.44
CA VAL A 149 17.68 -17.08 -14.73
C VAL A 149 16.57 -17.84 -15.42
N LEU A 150 15.46 -17.18 -15.72
CA LEU A 150 14.38 -17.72 -16.54
C LEU A 150 14.64 -17.32 -17.99
N ILE A 151 14.54 -18.26 -18.93
CA ILE A 151 14.69 -18.00 -20.35
C ILE A 151 13.33 -18.20 -21.01
N VAL A 152 12.74 -17.13 -21.53
CA VAL A 152 11.45 -17.15 -22.23
C VAL A 152 11.68 -16.63 -23.64
N GLU A 153 11.49 -17.49 -24.65
CA GLU A 153 11.69 -17.14 -26.06
C GLU A 153 13.08 -16.53 -26.34
N GLY A 154 14.13 -17.08 -25.70
CA GLY A 154 15.51 -16.60 -25.82
C GLY A 154 15.85 -15.35 -24.99
N THR A 155 14.86 -14.74 -24.33
CA THR A 155 15.06 -13.59 -23.43
C THR A 155 15.35 -14.07 -22.01
N LYS A 156 16.44 -13.60 -21.41
CA LYS A 156 16.84 -13.92 -20.03
C LYS A 156 16.19 -12.97 -19.02
N PHE A 157 15.63 -13.53 -17.96
CA PHE A 157 15.04 -12.83 -16.83
C PHE A 157 15.73 -13.28 -15.54
N TYR A 158 16.37 -12.35 -14.84
CA TYR A 158 17.14 -12.65 -13.63
C TYR A 158 16.23 -12.50 -12.39
N VAL A 159 16.13 -13.56 -11.56
CA VAL A 159 15.20 -13.64 -10.41
C VAL A 159 15.91 -14.24 -9.18
N SER A 160 15.62 -13.72 -7.98
CA SER A 160 16.09 -14.33 -6.72
C SER A 160 15.09 -15.37 -6.18
N LYS A 161 15.60 -16.47 -5.61
CA LYS A 161 14.77 -17.52 -4.97
C LYS A 161 14.07 -17.02 -3.70
N LEU A 162 14.56 -15.94 -3.10
CA LEU A 162 13.97 -15.33 -1.91
C LEU A 162 12.64 -14.61 -2.15
N VAL A 163 12.08 -14.64 -3.38
CA VAL A 163 10.67 -14.34 -3.62
C VAL A 163 9.81 -15.46 -3.01
N ARG A 164 9.72 -15.48 -1.69
CA ARG A 164 8.87 -16.39 -0.93
C ARG A 164 7.42 -16.06 -1.27
N ILE A 165 6.83 -16.86 -2.16
CA ILE A 165 5.40 -17.13 -2.35
C ILE A 165 4.51 -15.88 -2.21
N PHE A 166 4.36 -15.10 -3.28
CA PHE A 166 3.16 -14.25 -3.42
C PHE A 166 2.41 -14.42 -4.74
N MET A 167 2.77 -15.42 -5.56
CA MET A 167 1.97 -15.80 -6.72
C MET A 167 1.96 -17.32 -6.84
N CYS A 168 0.97 -17.94 -6.20
CA CYS A 168 0.62 -19.34 -6.44
C CYS A 168 -0.02 -19.44 -7.84
N THR A 169 0.79 -19.49 -8.90
CA THR A 169 0.45 -20.01 -10.25
C THR A 169 1.72 -20.15 -11.13
N LEU A 170 2.80 -20.74 -10.58
CA LEU A 170 3.98 -21.12 -11.38
C LEU A 170 4.29 -22.62 -11.32
N SER A 171 3.41 -23.45 -10.74
CA SER A 171 3.60 -24.91 -10.74
C SER A 171 3.60 -25.51 -12.15
N SER A 172 3.07 -24.81 -13.15
CA SER A 172 3.05 -25.25 -14.55
C SER A 172 4.23 -24.75 -15.41
N ILE A 173 5.07 -23.83 -14.91
CA ILE A 173 6.25 -23.34 -15.67
C ILE A 173 7.53 -24.07 -15.25
N ILE A 174 7.61 -24.53 -13.99
CA ILE A 174 8.79 -25.25 -13.47
C ILE A 174 8.92 -26.67 -14.08
N SER A 175 7.91 -27.15 -14.81
CA SER A 175 7.94 -28.44 -15.51
C SER A 175 8.53 -28.41 -16.93
N ALA A 176 9.08 -27.28 -17.41
CA ALA A 176 9.77 -27.22 -18.71
C ALA A 176 11.31 -27.16 -18.52
N PRO A 177 12.09 -28.02 -19.20
CA PRO A 177 13.50 -28.23 -18.89
C PRO A 177 14.40 -27.20 -19.57
N SER A 178 14.86 -26.20 -18.83
CA SER A 178 16.15 -25.51 -19.05
C SER A 178 16.43 -24.51 -17.93
N THR A 179 16.41 -24.97 -16.68
CA THR A 179 16.89 -24.17 -15.54
C THR A 179 18.39 -24.40 -15.38
N GLU A 180 19.22 -23.46 -15.84
CA GLU A 180 20.64 -23.44 -15.44
C GLU A 180 20.76 -22.81 -14.05
N ILE A 181 21.19 -23.62 -13.08
CA ILE A 181 21.51 -23.19 -11.73
C ILE A 181 22.99 -22.81 -11.73
N ARG A 182 23.30 -21.53 -11.52
CA ARG A 182 24.67 -21.12 -11.20
C ARG A 182 25.00 -21.60 -9.78
N LYS A 183 26.11 -22.33 -9.66
CA LYS A 183 26.76 -22.64 -8.37
C LYS A 183 27.50 -21.42 -7.85
#